data_AF-A0ABD1R2Z4-F1
#
_entry.id   AF-A0ABD1R2Z4-F1
#
_cell.length_a   1.000
_cell.length_b   1.000
_cell.length_c   1.000
_cell.angle_alpha   90.00
_cell.angle_beta   90.00
_cell.angle_gamma   90.00
#
_symmetry.space_group_name_H-M   'P 1'
#
loop_
_entity.id
_entity.type
_entity.pdbx_description
1 polymer ?
#
loop_
_entity_poly.entity_id
_entity_poly.type
_entity_poly.pdbx_seq_one_letter_code
_entity_poly.pdbx_strand_id
1 'polypeptide(L)'
;MASGLIRKAPHEAENPIEVSLRESFQIVEPKLRPPFPLTIPSQEEYSNLNRAILYGILCESHLANVHIKHLHGIVTDGYGYFTSLLIKIVNDMYGKLFDSVKRQLIWVAHETVHVSAVGFDGLMVAFLRQIAGGDFSEGNLWLCFEMVSLFLSKWESLLEEDPSVLTFALYVFLRLLADHCRVSNVERIEALKRIEIEFCVRMLREQFCLCLKIGRDLLRLLQDLVHKPEFCAIWKDLLLNPSSFRTEGFADITQIYRTRTSSRYFLLRITPEMESQVRFLLTHVKLGSQKRYQVWFTKKFLATPERETLLIDMVRFICCAHHPSNEIIQSDVIQRWAVIGWLLKSGKKTHVEANMKISLFYDWLFFDDKVDNIMNLEPAILLMVHSIPKYIDMTHSLLEFLFILLDNYDLDRKAMVLGGISSAFHILVRKGVVQSLDVLVSCDMLSPYLRERLRKLLPDLQLHYSRELHDCNIPCNITPLFLPSFES
;
A
#
# COMPACT_ATOMS: atom_id res chain seq x y z
N MET A 1 32.46 24.05 6.68
CA MET A 1 31.45 24.21 5.60
C MET A 1 30.34 23.22 5.88
N ALA A 2 29.13 23.69 6.19
CA ALA A 2 28.00 22.80 6.45
C ALA A 2 27.71 21.97 5.19
N SER A 3 27.82 20.66 5.28
CA SER A 3 27.41 19.74 4.22
C SER A 3 25.90 19.85 4.02
N GLY A 4 25.45 19.86 2.76
CA GLY A 4 24.02 19.82 2.44
C GLY A 4 23.38 18.48 2.82
N LEU A 5 22.07 18.45 2.95
CA LEU A 5 21.32 17.23 3.31
C LEU A 5 21.02 16.36 2.10
N ILE A 6 20.84 16.97 0.93
CA ILE A 6 20.40 16.31 -0.31
C ILE A 6 21.44 16.38 -1.42
N ARG A 7 21.43 15.36 -2.28
CA ARG A 7 22.10 15.39 -3.59
C ARG A 7 21.30 16.30 -4.51
N LYS A 8 21.90 17.42 -4.92
CA LYS A 8 21.28 18.45 -5.77
C LYS A 8 21.82 18.38 -7.20
N ALA A 9 20.93 18.31 -8.18
CA ALA A 9 21.33 18.46 -9.59
C ALA A 9 21.54 19.95 -9.96
N PRO A 10 22.37 20.30 -10.96
CA PRO A 10 22.68 21.70 -11.29
C PRO A 10 21.46 22.58 -11.60
N HIS A 11 20.40 22.00 -12.14
CA HIS A 11 19.17 22.71 -12.55
C HIS A 11 18.05 22.64 -11.50
N GLU A 12 18.31 22.01 -10.36
CA GLU A 12 17.31 21.81 -9.32
C GLU A 12 17.20 23.05 -8.43
N ALA A 13 15.98 23.49 -8.15
CA ALA A 13 15.73 24.56 -7.19
C ALA A 13 16.15 24.13 -5.77
N GLU A 14 16.42 25.10 -4.88
CA GLU A 14 16.66 24.76 -3.48
C GLU A 14 15.41 24.15 -2.83
N ASN A 15 15.62 23.13 -1.99
CA ASN A 15 14.52 22.54 -1.24
C ASN A 15 14.18 23.43 -0.04
N PRO A 16 12.93 23.93 0.09
CA PRO A 16 12.57 24.87 1.15
C PRO A 16 12.72 24.29 2.57
N ILE A 17 12.60 22.97 2.73
CA ILE A 17 12.78 22.30 4.03
C ILE A 17 14.26 22.31 4.41
N GLU A 18 15.14 21.91 3.49
CA GLU A 18 16.58 21.93 3.72
C GLU A 18 17.07 23.35 4.02
N VAL A 19 16.63 24.34 3.22
CA VAL A 19 16.98 25.75 3.41
C VAL A 19 16.58 26.23 4.80
N SER A 20 15.34 25.98 5.21
CA SER A 20 14.84 26.39 6.53
C SER A 20 15.65 25.78 7.69
N LEU A 21 16.04 24.51 7.57
CA LEU A 21 16.88 23.83 8.57
C LEU A 21 18.30 24.41 8.61
N ARG A 22 18.91 24.61 7.44
CA ARG A 22 20.26 25.14 7.28
C ARG A 22 20.38 26.58 7.79
N GLU A 23 19.42 27.44 7.45
CA GLU A 23 19.36 28.82 7.93
C GLU A 23 19.20 28.87 9.45
N SER A 24 18.29 28.06 10.01
CA SER A 24 18.12 27.96 11.47
C SER A 24 19.43 27.55 12.15
N PHE A 25 20.14 26.55 11.59
CA PHE A 25 21.44 26.12 12.10
C PHE A 25 22.47 27.26 12.08
N GLN A 26 22.59 28.00 10.98
CA GLN A 26 23.54 29.11 10.86
C GLN A 26 23.23 30.26 11.84
N ILE A 27 21.96 30.55 12.08
CA ILE A 27 21.54 31.63 12.98
C ILE A 27 21.86 31.30 14.44
N VAL A 28 21.65 30.04 14.86
CA VAL A 28 21.80 29.65 16.26
C VAL A 28 23.03 28.79 16.55
N GLU A 29 23.95 28.62 15.59
CA GLU A 29 25.18 27.80 15.73
C GLU A 29 25.94 28.05 17.05
N PRO A 30 26.14 29.31 17.52
CA PRO A 30 26.83 29.56 18.78
C PRO A 30 26.10 28.99 20.00
N LYS A 31 24.77 28.85 19.94
CA LYS A 31 23.92 28.29 21.00
C LYS A 31 23.84 26.76 20.96
N LEU A 32 24.38 26.11 19.94
CA LEU A 32 24.38 24.64 19.79
C LEU A 32 25.57 23.96 20.47
N ARG A 33 26.37 24.71 21.22
CA ARG A 33 27.53 24.20 21.96
C ARG A 33 27.37 24.50 23.45
N PRO A 34 27.86 23.60 24.34
CA PRO A 34 27.92 23.89 25.77
C PRO A 34 28.79 25.13 26.07
N PRO A 35 28.46 25.89 27.13
CA PRO A 35 27.33 25.70 28.03
C PRO A 35 26.00 26.14 27.40
N PHE A 36 24.96 25.32 27.57
CA PHE A 36 23.63 25.65 27.04
C PHE A 36 22.92 26.70 27.91
N PRO A 37 22.13 27.61 27.32
CA PRO A 37 21.34 28.57 28.08
C PRO A 37 20.35 27.85 29.01
N LEU A 38 20.24 28.31 30.26
CA LEU A 38 19.24 27.81 31.22
C LEU A 38 17.88 28.51 31.09
N THR A 39 17.78 29.50 30.20
CA THR A 39 16.54 30.24 29.94
C THR A 39 15.57 29.40 29.12
N ILE A 40 14.32 29.33 29.55
CA ILE A 40 13.25 28.69 28.78
C ILE A 40 13.08 29.48 27.46
N PRO A 41 13.22 28.82 26.30
CA PRO A 41 13.08 29.50 25.02
C PRO A 41 11.64 29.96 24.79
N SER A 42 11.47 31.11 24.12
CA SER A 42 10.17 31.48 23.55
C SER A 42 9.74 30.48 22.47
N GLN A 43 8.47 30.49 22.05
CA GLN A 43 7.96 29.55 21.03
C GLN A 43 8.72 29.64 19.70
N GLU A 44 9.11 30.85 19.29
CA GLU A 44 9.88 31.08 18.07
C GLU A 44 11.31 30.57 18.21
N GLU A 45 11.97 30.86 19.33
CA GLU A 45 13.30 30.34 19.64
C GLU A 45 13.31 28.82 19.74
N TYR A 46 12.29 28.23 20.37
CA TYR A 46 12.12 26.78 20.46
C TYR A 46 12.04 26.15 19.06
N SER A 47 11.25 26.74 18.16
CA SER A 47 11.11 26.26 16.78
C SER A 47 12.42 26.36 16.00
N ASN A 48 13.14 27.48 16.12
CA ASN A 48 14.45 27.69 15.50
C ASN A 48 15.51 26.73 16.06
N LEU A 49 15.55 26.53 17.37
CA LEU A 49 16.45 25.59 18.04
C LEU A 49 16.19 24.16 17.59
N ASN A 50 14.93 23.71 17.51
CA ASN A 50 14.59 22.37 17.01
C ASN A 50 15.09 22.13 15.58
N ARG A 51 14.86 23.09 14.67
CA ARG A 51 15.34 23.02 13.28
C ARG A 51 16.87 22.93 13.22
N ALA A 52 17.54 23.76 14.00
CA ALA A 52 18.99 23.81 14.07
C ALA A 52 19.60 22.54 14.69
N ILE A 53 19.07 22.08 15.82
CA ILE A 53 19.49 20.83 16.47
C ILE A 53 19.30 19.66 15.50
N LEU A 54 18.17 19.58 14.81
CA LEU A 54 17.93 18.54 13.81
C LEU A 54 18.97 18.58 12.70
N TYR A 55 19.21 19.75 12.10
CA TYR A 55 20.25 19.91 11.08
C TYR A 55 21.64 19.51 11.61
N GLY A 56 21.97 19.91 12.84
CA GLY A 56 23.21 19.54 13.53
C GLY A 56 23.35 18.03 13.71
N ILE A 57 22.29 17.33 14.14
CA ILE A 57 22.28 15.86 14.25
C ILE A 57 22.53 15.20 12.89
N LEU A 58 21.97 15.75 11.81
CA LEU A 58 22.06 15.17 10.47
C LEU A 58 23.41 15.45 9.78
N CYS A 59 24.04 16.58 10.05
CA CYS A 59 25.30 17.00 9.41
C CYS A 59 26.55 16.76 10.26
N GLU A 60 26.44 16.83 11.60
CA GLU A 60 27.55 16.74 12.54
C GLU A 60 27.46 15.46 13.37
N SER A 61 27.60 14.29 12.75
CA SER A 61 27.42 12.99 13.43
C SER A 61 28.25 12.83 14.71
N HIS A 62 29.48 13.34 14.72
CA HIS A 62 30.38 13.36 15.88
C HIS A 62 29.84 14.16 17.09
N LEU A 63 28.86 15.04 16.87
CA LEU A 63 28.23 15.89 17.88
C LEU A 63 26.75 15.55 18.10
N ALA A 64 26.22 14.53 17.44
CA ALA A 64 24.82 14.13 17.55
C ALA A 64 24.39 13.90 19.01
N ASN A 65 25.26 13.29 19.83
CA ASN A 65 25.04 13.11 21.27
C ASN A 65 24.92 14.44 22.05
N VAL A 66 25.62 15.48 21.62
CA VAL A 66 25.55 16.81 22.25
C VAL A 66 24.26 17.50 21.85
N HIS A 67 23.92 17.45 20.57
CA HIS A 67 22.69 18.01 20.02
C HIS A 67 21.44 17.37 20.62
N ILE A 68 21.42 16.04 20.80
CA ILE A 68 20.26 15.35 21.40
C ILE A 68 20.11 15.69 22.88
N LYS A 69 21.21 15.84 23.63
CA LYS A 69 21.16 16.27 25.04
C LYS A 69 20.61 17.68 25.15
N HIS A 70 20.95 18.54 24.20
CA HIS A 70 20.37 19.88 24.13
C HIS A 70 18.86 19.81 23.89
N LEU A 71 18.41 18.97 22.94
CA LEU A 71 16.98 18.75 22.69
C LEU A 71 16.26 18.35 23.99
N HIS A 72 16.75 17.30 24.65
CA HIS A 72 16.18 16.78 25.90
C HIS A 72 16.07 17.85 26.98
N GLY A 73 17.03 18.78 27.04
CA GLY A 73 17.03 19.88 28.01
C GLY A 73 16.03 21.00 27.71
N ILE A 74 15.56 21.14 26.46
CA ILE A 74 14.66 22.24 26.05
C ILE A 74 13.24 21.78 25.71
N VAL A 75 12.97 20.48 25.65
CA VAL A 75 11.68 19.93 25.19
C VAL A 75 10.54 20.31 26.13
N THR A 76 9.47 20.84 25.55
CA THR A 76 8.23 21.21 26.26
C THR A 76 6.96 20.61 25.66
N ASP A 77 7.05 19.95 24.50
CA ASP A 77 5.92 19.46 23.70
C ASP A 77 5.94 17.94 23.51
N GLY A 78 6.70 17.21 24.33
CA GLY A 78 6.90 15.78 24.18
C GLY A 78 7.59 15.40 22.87
N TYR A 79 8.48 16.27 22.36
CA TYR A 79 9.20 16.13 21.08
C TYR A 79 8.31 16.23 19.83
N GLY A 80 7.04 16.60 19.96
CA GLY A 80 6.06 16.55 18.87
C GLY A 80 6.49 17.36 17.64
N TYR A 81 6.98 18.58 17.82
CA TYR A 81 7.48 19.40 16.72
C TYR A 81 8.71 18.77 16.06
N PHE A 82 9.67 18.28 16.86
CA PHE A 82 10.88 17.63 16.36
C PHE A 82 10.56 16.39 15.51
N THR A 83 9.67 15.52 16.01
CA THR A 83 9.23 14.33 15.29
C THR A 83 8.48 14.70 14.01
N SER A 84 7.68 15.76 14.01
CA SER A 84 7.01 16.24 12.80
C SER A 84 7.99 16.69 11.70
N LEU A 85 9.11 17.30 12.08
CA LEU A 85 10.18 17.67 11.15
C LEU A 85 10.85 16.42 10.57
N LEU A 86 11.13 15.41 11.40
CA LEU A 86 11.68 14.12 10.93
C LEU A 86 10.76 13.44 9.92
N ILE A 87 9.46 13.33 10.22
CA ILE A 87 8.46 12.77 9.31
C ILE A 87 8.47 13.50 7.97
N LYS A 88 8.52 14.85 8.00
CA LYS A 88 8.55 15.66 6.79
C LYS A 88 9.81 15.41 5.97
N ILE A 89 10.97 15.33 6.60
CA ILE A 89 12.24 15.00 5.93
C ILE A 89 12.17 13.62 5.26
N VAL A 90 11.66 12.62 5.98
CA VAL A 90 11.54 11.24 5.45
C VAL A 90 10.57 11.18 4.28
N ASN A 91 9.39 11.78 4.39
CA ASN A 91 8.40 11.74 3.31
C ASN A 91 8.82 12.52 2.06
N ASP A 92 9.42 13.70 2.23
CA ASP A 92 9.61 14.65 1.13
C ASP A 92 11.02 14.58 0.51
N MET A 93 12.02 14.11 1.26
CA MET A 93 13.42 14.22 0.86
C MET A 93 14.19 12.90 0.83
N TYR A 94 13.69 11.81 1.42
CA TYR A 94 14.48 10.58 1.65
C TYR A 94 15.21 10.04 0.43
N GLY A 95 14.56 10.01 -0.73
CA GLY A 95 15.15 9.55 -1.99
C GLY A 95 16.38 10.35 -2.45
N LYS A 96 16.52 11.60 -1.99
CA LYS A 96 17.63 12.51 -2.36
C LYS A 96 18.67 12.68 -1.26
N LEU A 97 18.42 12.21 -0.04
CA LEU A 97 19.35 12.38 1.07
C LEU A 97 20.68 11.67 0.82
N PHE A 98 21.77 12.25 1.34
CA PHE A 98 23.05 11.55 1.43
C PHE A 98 22.97 10.36 2.38
N ASP A 99 23.81 9.35 2.14
CA ASP A 99 23.78 8.11 2.93
C ASP A 99 24.21 8.34 4.38
N SER A 100 25.10 9.30 4.64
CA SER A 100 25.43 9.74 6.01
C SER A 100 24.21 10.31 6.75
N VAL A 101 23.40 11.11 6.06
CA VAL A 101 22.18 11.72 6.61
C VAL A 101 21.12 10.66 6.88
N LYS A 102 20.95 9.68 5.98
CA LYS A 102 20.04 8.54 6.21
C LYS A 102 20.41 7.74 7.45
N ARG A 103 21.70 7.47 7.68
CA ARG A 103 22.18 6.80 8.91
C ARG A 103 21.85 7.61 10.16
N GLN A 104 22.06 8.92 10.14
CA GLN A 104 21.71 9.80 11.26
C GLN A 104 20.20 9.87 11.50
N LEU A 105 19.39 9.81 10.44
CA LEU A 105 17.92 9.73 10.55
C LEU A 105 17.46 8.46 11.26
N ILE A 106 18.03 7.31 10.93
CA ILE A 106 17.74 6.06 11.64
C ILE A 106 18.20 6.15 13.10
N TRP A 107 19.41 6.66 13.33
CA TRP A 107 19.94 6.83 14.69
C TRP A 107 19.01 7.69 15.57
N VAL A 108 18.56 8.85 15.09
CA VAL A 108 17.65 9.70 15.86
C VAL A 108 16.24 9.10 15.98
N ALA A 109 15.82 8.26 15.02
CA ALA A 109 14.57 7.52 15.12
C ALA A 109 14.57 6.53 16.30
N HIS A 110 15.69 5.84 16.55
CA HIS A 110 15.84 5.02 17.76
C HIS A 110 15.67 5.84 19.04
N GLU A 111 16.17 7.08 19.06
CA GLU A 111 15.99 7.96 20.20
C GLU A 111 14.53 8.38 20.38
N THR A 112 13.81 8.72 19.30
CA THR A 112 12.39 9.07 19.39
C THR A 112 11.54 7.95 20.01
N VAL A 113 11.87 6.68 19.71
CA VAL A 113 11.23 5.52 20.35
C VAL A 113 11.68 5.38 21.80
N HIS A 114 12.95 5.61 22.10
CA HIS A 114 13.49 5.49 23.46
C HIS A 114 12.82 6.45 24.46
N VAL A 115 12.51 7.67 24.02
CA VAL A 115 11.88 8.71 24.85
C VAL A 115 10.35 8.76 24.71
N SER A 116 9.74 7.78 24.03
CA SER A 116 8.30 7.75 23.71
C SER A 116 7.81 9.08 23.12
N ALA A 117 8.57 9.63 22.16
CA ALA A 117 8.29 10.93 21.55
C ALA A 117 6.92 10.97 20.87
N VAL A 118 6.16 12.04 21.06
CA VAL A 118 4.85 12.21 20.41
C VAL A 118 5.01 12.10 18.89
N GLY A 119 4.28 11.16 18.28
CA GLY A 119 4.29 10.89 16.83
C GLY A 119 5.40 9.97 16.34
N PHE A 120 6.15 9.27 17.22
CA PHE A 120 7.18 8.33 16.79
C PHE A 120 6.63 7.21 15.89
N ASP A 121 5.38 6.80 16.11
CA ASP A 121 4.64 5.83 15.31
C ASP A 121 4.48 6.30 13.85
N GLY A 122 4.15 7.58 13.65
CA GLY A 122 4.08 8.22 12.35
C GLY A 122 5.45 8.26 11.66
N LEU A 123 6.53 8.42 12.42
CA LEU A 123 7.91 8.38 11.93
C LEU A 123 8.28 6.96 11.45
N MET A 124 7.95 5.93 12.23
CA MET A 124 8.14 4.53 11.84
C MET A 124 7.37 4.20 10.55
N VAL A 125 6.11 4.63 10.45
CA VAL A 125 5.31 4.48 9.22
C VAL A 125 5.96 5.21 8.05
N ALA A 126 6.47 6.43 8.24
CA ALA A 126 7.15 7.18 7.19
C ALA A 126 8.37 6.42 6.66
N PHE A 127 9.19 5.81 7.52
CA PHE A 127 10.32 4.97 7.08
C PHE A 127 9.87 3.69 6.39
N LEU A 128 8.87 2.99 6.93
CA LEU A 128 8.35 1.77 6.30
C LEU A 128 7.87 2.04 4.87
N ARG A 129 7.27 3.21 4.63
CA ARG A 129 6.84 3.66 3.29
C ARG A 129 7.99 3.97 2.34
N GLN A 130 9.21 4.17 2.82
CA GLN A 130 10.39 4.34 1.95
C GLN A 130 10.92 3.01 1.41
N ILE A 131 10.51 1.88 1.99
CA ILE A 131 10.98 0.56 1.58
C ILE A 131 10.21 0.08 0.35
N ALA A 132 10.86 0.14 -0.82
CA ALA A 132 10.28 -0.30 -2.08
C ALA A 132 10.27 -1.83 -2.20
N GLY A 133 9.14 -2.39 -2.65
CA GLY A 133 9.03 -3.81 -3.00
C GLY A 133 9.76 -4.11 -4.31
N GLY A 134 10.34 -5.31 -4.43
CA GLY A 134 11.14 -5.72 -5.59
C GLY A 134 12.41 -4.89 -5.84
N ASP A 135 12.85 -4.08 -4.88
CA ASP A 135 14.09 -3.30 -4.96
C ASP A 135 15.19 -3.94 -4.10
N PHE A 136 16.19 -4.51 -4.77
CA PHE A 136 17.32 -5.19 -4.13
C PHE A 136 18.59 -4.32 -4.07
N SER A 137 18.48 -3.00 -4.27
CA SER A 137 19.60 -2.09 -4.10
C SER A 137 20.08 -2.07 -2.64
N GLU A 138 21.38 -1.82 -2.45
CA GLU A 138 21.99 -1.81 -1.11
C GLU A 138 21.28 -0.85 -0.14
N GLY A 139 20.85 0.31 -0.62
CA GLY A 139 20.15 1.30 0.22
C GLY A 139 18.76 0.84 0.67
N ASN A 140 18.02 0.11 -0.18
CA ASN A 140 16.70 -0.41 0.18
C ASN A 140 16.83 -1.58 1.17
N LEU A 141 17.74 -2.52 0.91
CA LEU A 141 18.01 -3.65 1.79
C LEU A 141 18.57 -3.21 3.16
N TRP A 142 19.43 -2.18 3.18
CA TRP A 142 19.91 -1.58 4.42
C TRP A 142 18.75 -0.99 5.24
N LEU A 143 17.84 -0.24 4.62
CA LEU A 143 16.68 0.30 5.33
C LEU A 143 15.78 -0.81 5.87
N CYS A 144 15.53 -1.89 5.11
CA CYS A 144 14.81 -3.07 5.60
C CYS A 144 15.44 -3.59 6.89
N PHE A 145 16.76 -3.79 6.87
CA PHE A 145 17.54 -4.33 7.98
C PHE A 145 17.47 -3.42 9.21
N GLU A 146 17.69 -2.12 9.06
CA GLU A 146 17.63 -1.16 10.18
C GLU A 146 16.23 -1.13 10.80
N MET A 147 15.18 -1.09 9.97
CA MET A 147 13.81 -1.01 10.47
C MET A 147 13.40 -2.27 11.20
N VAL A 148 13.64 -3.47 10.65
CA VAL A 148 13.29 -4.73 11.34
C VAL A 148 14.09 -4.89 12.63
N SER A 149 15.36 -4.49 12.63
CA SER A 149 16.21 -4.49 13.83
C SER A 149 15.70 -3.51 14.89
N LEU A 150 15.22 -2.33 14.50
CA LEU A 150 14.58 -1.38 15.40
C LEU A 150 13.32 -1.99 16.04
N PHE A 151 12.42 -2.57 15.25
CA PHE A 151 11.20 -3.20 15.78
C PHE A 151 11.49 -4.35 16.76
N LEU A 152 12.50 -5.18 16.47
CA LEU A 152 12.90 -6.26 17.38
C LEU A 152 13.59 -5.74 18.64
N SER A 153 14.52 -4.79 18.51
CA SER A 153 15.27 -4.25 19.64
C SER A 153 14.44 -3.38 20.59
N LYS A 154 13.37 -2.75 20.08
CA LYS A 154 12.45 -1.92 20.85
C LYS A 154 11.10 -2.58 21.09
N TRP A 155 11.01 -3.90 20.90
CA TRP A 155 9.76 -4.65 20.92
C TRP A 155 8.86 -4.37 22.14
N GLU A 156 9.39 -4.45 23.35
CA GLU A 156 8.61 -4.24 24.58
C GLU A 156 8.07 -2.81 24.65
N SER A 157 8.92 -1.80 24.41
CA SER A 157 8.51 -0.40 24.41
C SER A 157 7.43 -0.12 23.37
N LEU A 158 7.52 -0.74 22.19
CA LEU A 158 6.53 -0.57 21.13
C LEU A 158 5.21 -1.27 21.46
N LEU A 159 5.23 -2.40 22.15
CA LEU A 159 4.01 -3.07 22.61
C LEU A 159 3.27 -2.27 23.69
N GLU A 160 4.01 -1.65 24.60
CA GLU A 160 3.45 -0.86 25.70
C GLU A 160 2.88 0.48 25.24
N GLU A 161 3.61 1.20 24.38
CA GLU A 161 3.30 2.60 24.02
C GLU A 161 2.33 2.71 22.82
N ASP A 162 2.66 2.08 21.67
CA ASP A 162 1.76 2.02 20.51
C ASP A 162 1.93 0.71 19.72
N PRO A 163 1.19 -0.35 20.09
CA PRO A 163 1.28 -1.65 19.43
C PRO A 163 0.79 -1.64 17.98
N SER A 164 0.11 -0.57 17.53
CA SER A 164 -0.42 -0.49 16.17
C SER A 164 0.69 -0.45 15.13
N VAL A 165 1.81 0.20 15.45
CA VAL A 165 2.97 0.32 14.56
C VAL A 165 3.56 -1.04 14.18
N LEU A 166 3.53 -2.00 15.11
CA LEU A 166 3.99 -3.37 14.88
C LEU A 166 3.12 -4.10 13.85
N THR A 167 1.82 -3.79 13.79
CA THR A 167 0.94 -4.35 12.76
C THR A 167 1.28 -3.81 11.36
N PHE A 168 1.67 -2.53 11.27
CA PHE A 168 2.14 -1.94 10.01
C PHE A 168 3.47 -2.56 9.57
N ALA A 169 4.39 -2.75 10.51
CA ALA A 169 5.64 -3.44 10.26
C ALA A 169 5.42 -4.88 9.79
N LEU A 170 4.53 -5.65 10.44
CA LEU A 170 4.18 -7.01 10.02
C LEU A 170 3.66 -7.04 8.58
N TYR A 171 2.72 -6.16 8.24
CA TYR A 171 2.18 -6.07 6.88
C TYR A 171 3.28 -5.82 5.84
N VAL A 172 4.21 -4.92 6.16
CA VAL A 172 5.33 -4.56 5.29
C VAL A 172 6.31 -5.72 5.14
N PHE A 173 6.73 -6.34 6.24
CA PHE A 173 7.76 -7.39 6.21
C PHE A 173 7.26 -8.72 5.67
N LEU A 174 6.00 -9.11 5.88
CA LEU A 174 5.43 -10.28 5.19
C LEU A 174 5.50 -10.10 3.65
N ARG A 175 5.19 -8.89 3.18
CA ARG A 175 5.23 -8.58 1.75
C ARG A 175 6.65 -8.55 1.18
N LEU A 176 7.60 -7.93 1.89
CA LEU A 176 9.02 -7.85 1.47
C LEU A 176 9.68 -9.22 1.49
N LEU A 177 9.44 -9.98 2.55
CA LEU A 177 9.98 -11.32 2.72
C LEU A 177 9.59 -12.23 1.55
N ALA A 178 8.39 -12.07 0.99
CA ALA A 178 7.98 -12.81 -0.20
C ALA A 178 8.86 -12.50 -1.43
N ASP A 179 9.31 -11.24 -1.60
CA ASP A 179 10.27 -10.87 -2.65
C ASP A 179 11.66 -11.41 -2.33
N HIS A 180 12.14 -11.24 -1.10
CA HIS A 180 13.45 -11.71 -0.66
C HIS A 180 13.59 -13.24 -0.76
N CYS A 181 12.51 -13.99 -0.52
CA CYS A 181 12.48 -15.44 -0.65
C CYS A 181 12.55 -15.94 -2.10
N ARG A 182 12.24 -15.10 -3.09
CA ARG A 182 12.32 -15.44 -4.52
C ARG A 182 13.74 -15.26 -5.08
N VAL A 183 14.61 -14.57 -4.36
CA VAL A 183 16.02 -14.39 -4.72
C VAL A 183 16.85 -15.40 -3.93
N SER A 184 17.66 -16.18 -4.63
CA SER A 184 18.58 -17.16 -4.04
C SER A 184 20.03 -16.70 -4.20
N ASN A 185 20.91 -17.18 -3.32
CA ASN A 185 22.37 -17.07 -3.42
C ASN A 185 22.97 -15.66 -3.20
N VAL A 186 22.34 -14.83 -2.37
CA VAL A 186 22.91 -13.55 -1.92
C VAL A 186 23.02 -13.55 -0.40
N GLU A 187 24.22 -13.72 0.13
CA GLU A 187 24.48 -13.90 1.57
C GLU A 187 23.87 -12.80 2.45
N ARG A 188 23.97 -11.53 2.03
CA ARG A 188 23.35 -10.40 2.76
C ARG A 188 21.83 -10.48 2.84
N ILE A 189 21.18 -11.01 1.80
CA ILE A 189 19.73 -11.21 1.79
C ILE A 189 19.36 -12.35 2.75
N GLU A 190 20.19 -13.38 2.90
CA GLU A 190 19.91 -14.47 3.84
C GLU A 190 19.94 -14.02 5.31
N ALA A 191 20.88 -13.13 5.68
CA ALA A 191 20.88 -12.53 7.00
C ALA A 191 19.62 -11.68 7.26
N LEU A 192 19.22 -10.87 6.27
CA LEU A 192 18.00 -10.06 6.34
C LEU A 192 16.74 -10.95 6.44
N LYS A 193 16.62 -11.98 5.61
CA LYS A 193 15.49 -12.92 5.64
C LYS A 193 15.32 -13.55 7.02
N ARG A 194 16.42 -13.93 7.68
CA ARG A 194 16.36 -14.55 9.01
C ARG A 194 15.70 -13.62 10.02
N ILE A 195 16.13 -12.36 10.08
CA ILE A 195 15.58 -11.39 11.03
C ILE A 195 14.15 -10.96 10.67
N GLU A 196 13.80 -10.92 9.38
CA GLU A 196 12.42 -10.71 8.92
C GLU A 196 11.49 -11.87 9.30
N ILE A 197 11.95 -13.12 9.13
CA ILE A 197 11.23 -14.33 9.55
C ILE A 197 11.03 -14.29 11.06
N GLU A 198 12.08 -14.02 11.83
CA GLU A 198 12.01 -13.92 13.29
C GLU A 198 10.95 -12.91 13.73
N PHE A 199 11.00 -11.69 13.19
CA PHE A 199 10.02 -10.65 13.49
C PHE A 199 8.58 -11.07 13.13
N CYS A 200 8.36 -11.57 11.90
CA CYS A 200 7.03 -11.94 11.43
C CYS A 200 6.43 -13.09 12.23
N VAL A 201 7.24 -14.12 12.52
CA VAL A 201 6.83 -15.28 13.31
C VAL A 201 6.53 -14.86 14.75
N ARG A 202 7.38 -14.01 15.35
CA ARG A 202 7.15 -13.47 16.70
C ARG A 202 5.79 -12.75 16.78
N MET A 203 5.51 -11.85 15.84
CA MET A 203 4.20 -11.19 15.75
C MET A 203 3.04 -12.17 15.65
N LEU A 204 3.13 -13.13 14.72
CA LEU A 204 2.05 -14.08 14.45
C LEU A 204 1.83 -15.08 15.60
N ARG A 205 2.86 -15.41 16.37
CA ARG A 205 2.79 -16.40 17.45
C ARG A 205 2.54 -15.78 18.83
N GLU A 206 3.14 -14.63 19.12
CA GLU A 206 3.06 -13.98 20.43
C GLU A 206 1.98 -12.90 20.48
N GLN A 207 1.69 -12.23 19.35
CA GLN A 207 0.82 -11.06 19.28
C GLN A 207 -0.25 -11.20 18.20
N PHE A 208 -0.83 -12.40 18.09
CA PHE A 208 -1.79 -12.71 17.04
C PHE A 208 -3.06 -11.83 17.09
N CYS A 209 -3.51 -11.45 18.30
CA CYS A 209 -4.64 -10.53 18.47
C CYS A 209 -4.41 -9.17 17.77
N LEU A 210 -3.18 -8.66 17.77
CA LEU A 210 -2.81 -7.45 17.04
C LEU A 210 -2.79 -7.71 15.53
N CYS A 211 -2.32 -8.89 15.10
CA CYS A 211 -2.29 -9.27 13.68
C CYS A 211 -3.68 -9.26 13.04
N LEU A 212 -4.73 -9.63 13.80
CA LEU A 212 -6.12 -9.60 13.33
C LEU A 212 -6.59 -8.20 12.87
N LYS A 213 -5.99 -7.12 13.40
CA LYS A 213 -6.30 -5.73 12.99
C LYS A 213 -5.99 -5.46 11.51
N ILE A 214 -5.11 -6.25 10.89
CA ILE A 214 -4.81 -6.16 9.46
C ILE A 214 -6.04 -6.56 8.62
N GLY A 215 -6.84 -7.52 9.08
CA GLY A 215 -7.96 -8.07 8.31
C GLY A 215 -7.52 -9.02 7.19
N ARG A 216 -8.40 -9.22 6.21
CA ARG A 216 -8.28 -10.26 5.17
C ARG A 216 -6.97 -10.27 4.39
N ASP A 217 -6.36 -9.12 4.12
CA ASP A 217 -5.08 -9.07 3.40
C ASP A 217 -3.91 -9.72 4.19
N LEU A 218 -4.04 -9.95 5.50
CA LEU A 218 -3.07 -10.76 6.25
C LEU A 218 -2.94 -12.16 5.61
N LEU A 219 -4.07 -12.78 5.27
CA LEU A 219 -4.09 -14.12 4.68
C LEU A 219 -3.48 -14.11 3.28
N ARG A 220 -3.77 -13.08 2.47
CA ARG A 220 -3.14 -12.90 1.16
C ARG A 220 -1.61 -12.86 1.26
N LEU A 221 -1.09 -12.13 2.24
CA LEU A 221 0.36 -12.03 2.46
C LEU A 221 0.97 -13.34 2.98
N LEU A 222 0.26 -14.05 3.87
CA LEU A 222 0.71 -15.36 4.36
C LEU A 222 0.72 -16.41 3.24
N GLN A 223 -0.23 -16.39 2.31
CA GLN A 223 -0.29 -17.30 1.16
C GLN A 223 0.99 -17.29 0.33
N ASP A 224 1.59 -16.12 0.12
CA ASP A 224 2.87 -15.98 -0.60
C ASP A 224 4.05 -16.65 0.13
N LEU A 225 3.92 -16.90 1.44
CA LEU A 225 4.98 -17.42 2.31
C LEU A 225 4.78 -18.86 2.77
N VAL A 226 3.64 -19.51 2.49
CA VAL A 226 3.32 -20.89 2.93
C VAL A 226 4.38 -21.92 2.54
N HIS A 227 5.15 -21.67 1.48
CA HIS A 227 6.25 -22.52 1.05
C HIS A 227 7.44 -22.55 2.02
N LYS A 228 7.50 -21.63 3.00
CA LYS A 228 8.51 -21.61 4.08
C LYS A 228 8.02 -22.41 5.29
N PRO A 229 8.89 -23.19 5.97
CA PRO A 229 8.48 -24.08 7.05
C PRO A 229 7.71 -23.38 8.19
N GLU A 230 8.18 -22.22 8.61
CA GLU A 230 7.63 -21.45 9.73
C GLU A 230 6.21 -20.98 9.43
N PHE A 231 6.00 -20.45 8.23
CA PHE A 231 4.70 -19.96 7.76
C PHE A 231 3.76 -21.11 7.38
N CYS A 232 4.29 -22.23 6.88
CA CYS A 232 3.51 -23.47 6.69
C CYS A 232 2.92 -23.95 8.02
N ALA A 233 3.72 -23.93 9.09
CA ALA A 233 3.24 -24.29 10.43
C ALA A 233 2.14 -23.33 10.91
N ILE A 234 2.34 -22.01 10.76
CA ILE A 234 1.33 -21.00 11.09
C ILE A 234 0.04 -21.22 10.28
N TRP A 235 0.16 -21.49 8.98
CA TRP A 235 -0.98 -21.75 8.10
C TRP A 235 -1.77 -23.00 8.50
N LYS A 236 -1.07 -24.08 8.87
CA LYS A 236 -1.70 -25.29 9.41
C LYS A 236 -2.45 -25.02 10.69
N ASP A 237 -1.85 -24.25 11.61
CA ASP A 237 -2.50 -23.89 12.87
C ASP A 237 -3.73 -22.99 12.64
N LEU A 238 -3.70 -22.06 11.67
CA LEU A 238 -4.87 -21.24 11.32
C LEU A 238 -6.07 -22.09 10.88
N LEU A 239 -5.82 -23.20 10.19
CA LEU A 239 -6.86 -24.08 9.66
C LEU A 239 -7.29 -25.17 10.63
N LEU A 240 -6.34 -25.76 11.38
CA LEU A 240 -6.54 -27.00 12.13
C LEU A 240 -6.44 -26.83 13.65
N ASN A 241 -5.78 -25.77 14.14
CA ASN A 241 -5.53 -25.56 15.57
C ASN A 241 -5.54 -24.07 15.96
N PRO A 242 -6.66 -23.35 15.75
CA PRO A 242 -6.77 -21.91 16.01
C PRO A 242 -6.52 -21.54 17.47
N SER A 243 -6.77 -22.46 18.41
CA SER A 243 -6.46 -22.29 19.84
C SER A 243 -4.97 -22.08 20.14
N SER A 244 -4.07 -22.51 19.25
CA SER A 244 -2.61 -22.32 19.43
C SER A 244 -2.19 -20.84 19.47
N PHE A 245 -2.98 -19.94 18.87
CA PHE A 245 -2.72 -18.50 18.85
C PHE A 245 -3.14 -17.78 20.15
N ARG A 246 -3.78 -18.49 21.10
CA ARG A 246 -4.16 -17.98 22.43
C ARG A 246 -4.89 -16.63 22.40
N THR A 247 -5.66 -16.39 21.34
CA THR A 247 -6.40 -15.15 21.14
C THR A 247 -7.87 -15.40 21.43
N GLU A 248 -8.40 -14.73 22.46
CA GLU A 248 -9.79 -14.86 22.86
C GLU A 248 -10.73 -14.47 21.71
N GLY A 249 -11.78 -15.27 21.50
CA GLY A 249 -12.75 -15.06 20.43
C GLY A 249 -12.30 -15.48 19.03
N PHE A 250 -11.02 -15.80 18.82
CA PHE A 250 -10.55 -16.34 17.53
C PHE A 250 -10.94 -17.81 17.39
N ALA A 251 -11.99 -18.06 16.59
CA ALA A 251 -12.50 -19.40 16.38
C ALA A 251 -11.94 -20.04 15.12
N ASP A 252 -11.90 -19.30 14.01
CA ASP A 252 -11.45 -19.82 12.73
C ASP A 252 -11.11 -18.68 11.74
N ILE A 253 -10.36 -19.04 10.69
CA ILE A 253 -9.89 -18.12 9.62
C ILE A 253 -11.02 -17.33 8.93
N THR A 254 -12.27 -17.82 8.95
CA THR A 254 -13.45 -17.10 8.44
C THR A 254 -13.62 -15.71 9.05
N GLN A 255 -13.27 -15.56 10.33
CA GLN A 255 -13.34 -14.26 11.00
C GLN A 255 -12.38 -13.24 10.36
N ILE A 256 -11.21 -13.70 9.92
CA ILE A 256 -10.23 -12.85 9.23
C ILE A 256 -10.72 -12.50 7.83
N TYR A 257 -11.28 -13.46 7.08
CA TYR A 257 -11.86 -13.20 5.76
C TYR A 257 -12.94 -12.11 5.79
N ARG A 258 -13.81 -12.11 6.81
CA ARG A 258 -14.86 -11.11 6.99
C ARG A 258 -14.32 -9.74 7.40
N THR A 259 -13.16 -9.69 8.05
CA THR A 259 -12.58 -8.43 8.52
C THR A 259 -11.92 -7.68 7.36
N ARG A 260 -12.48 -6.53 7.00
CA ARG A 260 -11.92 -5.67 5.96
C ARG A 260 -10.56 -5.10 6.38
N THR A 261 -9.61 -5.09 5.45
CA THR A 261 -8.33 -4.42 5.64
C THR A 261 -8.46 -2.89 5.50
N SER A 262 -7.96 -2.17 6.50
CA SER A 262 -7.92 -0.70 6.49
C SER A 262 -7.06 -0.17 5.33
N SER A 263 -7.49 0.94 4.73
CA SER A 263 -6.76 1.57 3.61
C SER A 263 -5.34 2.01 3.97
N ARG A 264 -5.08 2.23 5.26
CA ARG A 264 -3.76 2.57 5.81
C ARG A 264 -2.69 1.54 5.48
N TYR A 265 -3.04 0.25 5.44
CA TYR A 265 -2.08 -0.82 5.13
C TYR A 265 -1.62 -0.78 3.67
N PHE A 266 -2.49 -0.44 2.72
CA PHE A 266 -2.13 -0.38 1.30
C PHE A 266 -1.20 0.80 0.98
N LEU A 267 -1.26 1.88 1.77
CA LEU A 267 -0.33 3.01 1.67
C LEU A 267 1.10 2.61 2.06
N LEU A 268 1.28 1.60 2.90
CA LEU A 268 2.60 1.14 3.34
C LEU A 268 3.43 0.52 2.22
N ARG A 269 2.76 0.01 1.18
CA ARG A 269 3.43 -0.67 0.06
C ARG A 269 3.69 0.23 -1.14
N ILE A 270 3.28 1.49 -1.07
CA ILE A 270 3.46 2.49 -2.11
C ILE A 270 4.26 3.66 -1.52
N THR A 271 5.44 3.91 -2.11
CA THR A 271 6.29 5.00 -1.64
C THR A 271 5.59 6.34 -1.84
N PRO A 272 5.90 7.39 -1.04
CA PRO A 272 5.25 8.70 -1.19
C PRO A 272 5.36 9.27 -2.61
N GLU A 273 6.48 9.02 -3.29
CA GLU A 273 6.65 9.46 -4.67
C GLU A 273 5.76 8.70 -5.66
N MET A 274 5.64 7.37 -5.51
CA MET A 274 4.74 6.56 -6.34
C MET A 274 3.28 7.00 -6.11
N GLU A 275 2.89 7.19 -4.84
CA GLU A 275 1.55 7.67 -4.48
C GLU A 275 1.25 9.00 -5.17
N SER A 276 2.15 9.97 -5.05
CA SER A 276 1.99 11.30 -5.67
C SER A 276 1.76 11.19 -7.19
N GLN A 277 2.56 10.39 -7.89
CA GLN A 277 2.43 10.23 -9.34
C GLN A 277 1.15 9.48 -9.76
N VAL A 278 0.78 8.41 -9.04
CA VAL A 278 -0.46 7.66 -9.33
C VAL A 278 -1.69 8.49 -9.01
N ARG A 279 -1.68 9.22 -7.88
CA ARG A 279 -2.78 10.14 -7.56
C ARG A 279 -2.87 11.25 -8.58
N PHE A 280 -1.76 11.86 -8.99
CA PHE A 280 -1.77 12.88 -10.05
C PHE A 280 -2.42 12.36 -11.34
N LEU A 281 -2.04 11.14 -11.76
CA LEU A 281 -2.66 10.47 -12.90
C LEU A 281 -4.18 10.36 -12.73
N LEU A 282 -4.65 9.87 -11.58
CA LEU A 282 -6.07 9.59 -11.31
C LEU A 282 -6.91 10.82 -10.90
N THR A 283 -6.32 12.01 -10.83
CA THR A 283 -7.01 13.23 -10.38
C THR A 283 -6.90 14.39 -11.36
N HIS A 284 -5.86 14.43 -12.20
CA HIS A 284 -5.57 15.57 -13.07
C HIS A 284 -5.39 15.21 -14.54
N VAL A 285 -5.11 13.94 -14.88
CA VAL A 285 -4.78 13.57 -16.25
C VAL A 285 -6.03 13.12 -17.00
N LYS A 286 -6.33 13.79 -18.11
CA LYS A 286 -7.45 13.45 -18.99
C LYS A 286 -7.25 12.09 -19.66
N LEU A 287 -8.34 11.33 -19.79
CA LEU A 287 -8.38 10.11 -20.57
C LEU A 287 -8.00 10.41 -22.04
N GLY A 288 -7.09 9.61 -22.59
CA GLY A 288 -6.45 9.82 -23.88
C GLY A 288 -5.06 10.49 -23.79
N SER A 289 -4.76 11.19 -22.69
CA SER A 289 -3.49 11.92 -22.50
C SER A 289 -2.48 11.19 -21.60
N GLN A 290 -2.82 9.99 -21.11
CA GLN A 290 -2.03 9.26 -20.11
C GLN A 290 -0.70 8.65 -20.60
N LYS A 291 -0.51 8.45 -21.92
CA LYS A 291 0.60 7.63 -22.46
C LYS A 291 1.97 8.05 -21.93
N ARG A 292 2.26 9.35 -21.89
CA ARG A 292 3.55 9.88 -21.43
C ARG A 292 3.77 9.63 -19.93
N TYR A 293 2.73 9.85 -19.12
CA TYR A 293 2.78 9.60 -17.68
C TYR A 293 2.99 8.13 -17.36
N GLN A 294 2.32 7.24 -18.08
CA GLN A 294 2.50 5.79 -17.97
C GLN A 294 3.93 5.38 -18.30
N VAL A 295 4.50 5.87 -19.40
CA VAL A 295 5.89 5.59 -19.80
C VAL A 295 6.89 6.09 -18.74
N TRP A 296 6.69 7.30 -18.22
CA TRP A 296 7.54 7.85 -17.16
C TRP A 296 7.47 7.03 -15.88
N PHE A 297 6.27 6.66 -15.45
CA PHE A 297 6.06 5.83 -14.28
C PHE A 297 6.72 4.46 -14.45
N THR A 298 6.46 3.78 -15.57
CA THR A 298 7.07 2.47 -15.88
C THR A 298 8.59 2.56 -15.88
N LYS A 299 9.17 3.53 -16.59
CA LYS A 299 10.62 3.70 -16.65
C LYS A 299 11.25 3.91 -15.27
N LYS A 300 10.55 4.63 -14.38
CA LYS A 300 11.07 4.96 -13.07
C LYS A 300 10.92 3.83 -12.05
N PHE A 301 9.76 3.17 -12.03
CA PHE A 301 9.40 2.26 -10.94
C PHE A 301 9.29 0.80 -11.35
N LEU A 302 9.12 0.48 -12.63
CA LEU A 302 8.78 -0.87 -13.10
C LEU A 302 9.77 -1.40 -14.16
N ALA A 303 10.90 -0.73 -14.37
CA ALA A 303 11.82 -1.04 -15.45
C ALA A 303 12.63 -2.34 -15.23
N THR A 304 12.70 -2.86 -14.00
CA THR A 304 13.44 -4.07 -13.67
C THR A 304 12.49 -5.25 -13.41
N PRO A 305 12.83 -6.48 -13.85
CA PRO A 305 11.97 -7.66 -13.67
C PRO A 305 11.62 -7.97 -12.22
N GLU A 306 12.51 -7.63 -11.29
CA GLU A 306 12.34 -7.81 -9.85
C GLU A 306 11.20 -6.97 -9.28
N ARG A 307 10.95 -5.80 -9.89
CA ARG A 307 9.91 -4.86 -9.47
C ARG A 307 8.53 -5.19 -10.04
N GLU A 308 8.39 -6.27 -10.80
CA GLU A 308 7.08 -6.71 -11.31
C GLU A 308 6.09 -7.02 -10.18
N THR A 309 6.58 -7.47 -9.01
CA THR A 309 5.73 -7.81 -7.87
C THR A 309 5.06 -6.57 -7.24
N LEU A 310 5.64 -5.38 -7.41
CA LEU A 310 5.05 -4.10 -7.00
C LEU A 310 3.69 -3.85 -7.66
N LEU A 311 3.44 -4.44 -8.83
CA LEU A 311 2.20 -4.27 -9.57
C LEU A 311 1.00 -4.86 -8.81
N ILE A 312 1.23 -5.87 -7.98
CA ILE A 312 0.23 -6.46 -7.08
C ILE A 312 -0.19 -5.42 -6.04
N ASP A 313 0.79 -4.77 -5.42
CA ASP A 313 0.57 -3.73 -4.40
C ASP A 313 -0.11 -2.49 -5.00
N MET A 314 0.26 -2.10 -6.23
CA MET A 314 -0.39 -1.01 -6.96
C MET A 314 -1.87 -1.29 -7.22
N VAL A 315 -2.22 -2.52 -7.61
CA VAL A 315 -3.63 -2.92 -7.81
C VAL A 315 -4.41 -2.76 -6.51
N ARG A 316 -3.90 -3.28 -5.38
CA ARG A 316 -4.56 -3.13 -4.07
C ARG A 316 -4.68 -1.65 -3.68
N PHE A 317 -3.64 -0.85 -3.86
CA PHE A 317 -3.67 0.59 -3.57
C PHE A 317 -4.74 1.33 -4.39
N ILE A 318 -4.80 1.12 -5.71
CA ILE A 318 -5.78 1.78 -6.58
C ILE A 318 -7.21 1.38 -6.21
N CYS A 319 -7.44 0.11 -5.89
CA CYS A 319 -8.78 -0.36 -5.51
C CYS A 319 -9.20 0.14 -4.12
N CYS A 320 -8.28 0.12 -3.14
CA CYS A 320 -8.65 0.20 -1.73
C CYS A 320 -8.22 1.47 -1.00
N ALA A 321 -7.30 2.25 -1.56
CA ALA A 321 -6.75 3.47 -0.94
C ALA A 321 -6.87 4.74 -1.81
N HIS A 322 -7.37 4.60 -3.03
CA HIS A 322 -7.73 5.70 -3.91
C HIS A 322 -9.20 5.61 -4.33
N HIS A 323 -10.05 6.41 -3.69
CA HIS A 323 -11.47 6.55 -4.01
C HIS A 323 -11.71 7.99 -4.51
N PRO A 324 -11.85 8.21 -5.84
CA PRO A 324 -12.07 9.53 -6.40
C PRO A 324 -13.39 10.15 -5.92
N SER A 325 -13.48 11.47 -5.90
CA SER A 325 -14.74 12.18 -5.65
C SER A 325 -15.71 12.00 -6.83
N ASN A 326 -17.00 12.23 -6.59
CA ASN A 326 -18.01 12.18 -7.67
C ASN A 326 -17.71 13.15 -8.81
N GLU A 327 -17.14 14.31 -8.51
CA GLU A 327 -16.69 15.30 -9.51
C GLU A 327 -15.64 14.70 -10.45
N ILE A 328 -14.67 13.96 -9.91
CA ILE A 328 -13.63 13.30 -10.72
C ILE A 328 -14.24 12.15 -11.51
N ILE A 329 -15.13 11.35 -10.91
CA ILE A 329 -15.81 10.23 -11.59
C ILE A 329 -16.62 10.73 -12.81
N GLN A 330 -17.25 11.90 -12.70
CA GLN A 330 -18.06 12.51 -13.76
C GLN A 330 -17.24 13.37 -14.75
N SER A 331 -15.93 13.50 -14.53
CA SER A 331 -15.03 14.29 -15.38
C SER A 331 -14.40 13.48 -16.51
N ASP A 332 -13.57 14.14 -17.32
CA ASP A 332 -12.76 13.51 -18.37
C ASP A 332 -11.42 12.94 -17.87
N VAL A 333 -11.19 12.90 -16.55
CA VAL A 333 -9.99 12.29 -15.93
C VAL A 333 -9.96 10.78 -16.18
N ILE A 334 -8.75 10.23 -16.37
CA ILE A 334 -8.55 8.79 -16.49
C ILE A 334 -9.05 8.06 -15.23
N GLN A 335 -9.92 7.09 -15.46
CA GLN A 335 -10.56 6.32 -14.39
C GLN A 335 -9.68 5.18 -13.90
N ARG A 336 -9.94 4.72 -12.67
CA ARG A 336 -9.17 3.66 -11.99
C ARG A 336 -9.06 2.38 -12.81
N TRP A 337 -10.17 1.93 -13.40
CA TRP A 337 -10.22 0.73 -14.22
C TRP A 337 -9.24 0.80 -15.41
N ALA A 338 -9.06 1.96 -16.02
CA ALA A 338 -8.16 2.14 -17.16
C ALA A 338 -6.69 2.05 -16.74
N VAL A 339 -6.35 2.57 -15.55
CA VAL A 339 -5.02 2.40 -14.95
C VAL A 339 -4.76 0.93 -14.62
N ILE A 340 -5.72 0.22 -14.01
CA ILE A 340 -5.60 -1.23 -13.76
C ILE A 340 -5.39 -2.00 -15.07
N GLY A 341 -6.14 -1.68 -16.12
CA GLY A 341 -6.00 -2.30 -17.44
C GLY A 341 -4.61 -2.08 -18.05
N TRP A 342 -4.05 -0.88 -17.93
CA TRP A 342 -2.66 -0.60 -18.31
C TRP A 342 -1.66 -1.43 -17.50
N LEU A 343 -1.83 -1.47 -16.17
CA LEU A 343 -0.95 -2.25 -15.31
C LEU A 343 -0.99 -3.72 -15.73
N LEU A 344 -2.16 -4.33 -15.89
CA LEU A 344 -2.29 -5.74 -16.31
C LEU A 344 -1.62 -6.03 -17.66
N LYS A 345 -1.68 -5.09 -18.61
CA LYS A 345 -1.06 -5.23 -19.94
C LYS A 345 0.46 -5.02 -20.00
N SER A 346 1.10 -4.63 -18.92
CA SER A 346 2.52 -4.21 -18.94
C SER A 346 3.55 -5.35 -19.11
N GLY A 347 3.20 -6.47 -19.78
CA GLY A 347 4.10 -7.58 -20.16
C GLY A 347 4.76 -8.28 -18.98
N LYS A 348 4.16 -9.35 -18.45
CA LYS A 348 4.55 -9.91 -17.13
C LYS A 348 4.71 -11.42 -17.14
N LYS A 349 5.44 -11.93 -16.15
CA LYS A 349 5.42 -13.35 -15.82
C LYS A 349 4.00 -13.79 -15.42
N THR A 350 3.60 -14.98 -15.86
CA THR A 350 2.25 -15.53 -15.64
C THR A 350 1.81 -15.52 -14.16
N HIS A 351 2.73 -15.80 -13.23
CA HIS A 351 2.41 -15.79 -11.80
C HIS A 351 2.13 -14.37 -11.26
N VAL A 352 2.81 -13.34 -11.76
CA VAL A 352 2.55 -11.94 -11.36
C VAL A 352 1.18 -11.51 -11.84
N GLU A 353 0.83 -11.87 -13.08
CA GLU A 353 -0.49 -11.59 -13.65
C GLU A 353 -1.61 -12.26 -12.83
N ALA A 354 -1.45 -13.54 -12.47
CA ALA A 354 -2.38 -14.25 -11.58
C ALA A 354 -2.51 -13.54 -10.22
N ASN A 355 -1.39 -13.15 -9.61
CA ASN A 355 -1.39 -12.44 -8.32
C ASN A 355 -2.02 -11.04 -8.39
N MET A 356 -1.95 -10.37 -9.53
CA MET A 356 -2.69 -9.12 -9.74
C MET A 356 -4.19 -9.35 -9.88
N LYS A 357 -4.61 -10.38 -10.63
CA LYS A 357 -6.03 -10.71 -10.79
C LYS A 357 -6.66 -11.08 -9.45
N ILE A 358 -5.98 -11.88 -8.63
CA ILE A 358 -6.49 -12.19 -7.28
C ILE A 358 -6.52 -10.94 -6.39
N SER A 359 -5.55 -10.04 -6.51
CA SER A 359 -5.56 -8.76 -5.78
C SER A 359 -6.69 -7.83 -6.22
N LEU A 360 -7.06 -7.86 -7.50
CA LEU A 360 -8.20 -7.14 -8.07
C LEU A 360 -9.54 -7.70 -7.56
N PHE A 361 -9.65 -9.02 -7.45
CA PHE A 361 -10.86 -9.70 -6.98
C PHE A 361 -10.88 -10.00 -5.48
N TYR A 362 -9.85 -9.63 -4.72
CA TYR A 362 -9.72 -10.08 -3.32
C TYR A 362 -10.89 -9.65 -2.44
N ASP A 363 -11.35 -8.41 -2.62
CA ASP A 363 -12.50 -7.87 -1.89
C ASP A 363 -13.85 -8.40 -2.41
N TRP A 364 -13.88 -9.08 -3.56
CA TRP A 364 -15.07 -9.73 -4.08
C TRP A 364 -15.36 -11.05 -3.36
N LEU A 365 -14.31 -11.81 -3.02
CA LEU A 365 -14.45 -13.18 -2.49
C LEU A 365 -15.30 -13.24 -1.22
N PHE A 366 -15.17 -12.25 -0.35
CA PHE A 366 -15.83 -12.22 0.96
C PHE A 366 -16.63 -10.93 1.17
N PHE A 367 -17.14 -10.36 0.08
CA PHE A 367 -17.83 -9.08 0.10
C PHE A 367 -19.09 -9.10 0.98
N ASP A 368 -19.23 -8.11 1.85
CA ASP A 368 -20.44 -7.83 2.62
C ASP A 368 -20.80 -6.33 2.53
N ASP A 369 -21.95 -6.03 1.91
CA ASP A 369 -22.54 -4.69 1.73
C ASP A 369 -22.60 -3.86 3.02
N LYS A 370 -22.68 -4.50 4.19
CA LYS A 370 -22.78 -3.80 5.47
C LYS A 370 -21.46 -3.19 5.95
N VAL A 371 -20.33 -3.75 5.53
CA VAL A 371 -19.00 -3.39 6.06
C VAL A 371 -17.99 -3.01 4.97
N ASP A 372 -18.14 -3.56 3.78
CA ASP A 372 -17.24 -3.36 2.67
C ASP A 372 -17.65 -2.16 1.80
N ASN A 373 -16.66 -1.56 1.14
CA ASN A 373 -16.90 -0.41 0.27
C ASN A 373 -16.98 -0.85 -1.19
N ILE A 374 -18.09 -0.52 -1.86
CA ILE A 374 -18.31 -0.77 -3.29
C ILE A 374 -17.16 -0.26 -4.18
N MET A 375 -16.48 0.81 -3.78
CA MET A 375 -15.35 1.38 -4.51
C MET A 375 -14.15 0.43 -4.59
N ASN A 376 -14.08 -0.61 -3.75
CA ASN A 376 -13.06 -1.66 -3.87
C ASN A 376 -13.37 -2.66 -5.00
N LEU A 377 -14.64 -2.76 -5.41
CA LEU A 377 -15.11 -3.70 -6.43
C LEU A 377 -15.14 -3.07 -7.83
N GLU A 378 -15.56 -1.80 -7.90
CA GLU A 378 -15.81 -1.03 -9.12
C GLU A 378 -14.71 -1.15 -10.20
N PRO A 379 -13.40 -1.10 -9.88
CA PRO A 379 -12.38 -1.13 -10.93
C PRO A 379 -12.39 -2.41 -11.77
N ALA A 380 -12.72 -3.55 -11.16
CA ALA A 380 -12.70 -4.84 -11.84
C ALA A 380 -13.85 -4.97 -12.84
N ILE A 381 -15.08 -4.62 -12.42
CA ILE A 381 -16.25 -4.71 -13.29
C ILE A 381 -16.19 -3.70 -14.42
N LEU A 382 -15.78 -2.46 -14.15
CA LEU A 382 -15.66 -1.44 -15.18
C LEU A 382 -14.56 -1.76 -16.17
N LEU A 383 -13.45 -2.37 -15.73
CA LEU A 383 -12.42 -2.86 -16.65
C LEU A 383 -12.98 -3.94 -17.58
N MET A 384 -13.79 -4.86 -17.08
CA MET A 384 -14.44 -5.90 -17.89
C MET A 384 -15.43 -5.31 -18.90
N VAL A 385 -16.25 -4.34 -18.48
CA VAL A 385 -17.28 -3.74 -19.34
C VAL A 385 -16.65 -2.82 -20.40
N HIS A 386 -15.76 -1.91 -20.01
CA HIS A 386 -15.13 -0.96 -20.94
C HIS A 386 -14.06 -1.58 -21.85
N SER A 387 -13.64 -2.82 -21.56
CA SER A 387 -12.81 -3.59 -22.48
C SER A 387 -13.59 -4.11 -23.69
N ILE A 388 -14.93 -4.12 -23.66
CA ILE A 388 -15.74 -4.58 -24.79
C ILE A 388 -15.98 -3.43 -25.79
N PRO A 389 -15.88 -3.68 -27.11
CA PRO A 389 -15.39 -4.90 -27.76
C PRO A 389 -13.87 -4.92 -27.98
N LYS A 390 -13.19 -3.78 -27.83
CA LYS A 390 -11.82 -3.53 -28.33
C LYS A 390 -10.73 -4.41 -27.70
N TYR A 391 -10.93 -4.83 -26.45
CA TYR A 391 -9.97 -5.57 -25.63
C TYR A 391 -10.63 -6.79 -24.98
N ILE A 392 -11.46 -7.52 -25.74
CA ILE A 392 -12.27 -8.64 -25.25
C ILE A 392 -11.48 -9.69 -24.46
N ASP A 393 -10.22 -9.96 -24.85
CA ASP A 393 -9.33 -10.90 -24.15
C ASP A 393 -9.15 -10.55 -22.66
N MET A 394 -9.14 -9.25 -22.32
CA MET A 394 -9.08 -8.79 -20.94
C MET A 394 -10.32 -9.24 -20.17
N THR A 395 -11.51 -9.06 -20.76
CA THR A 395 -12.78 -9.46 -20.15
C THR A 395 -12.88 -10.98 -20.01
N HIS A 396 -12.51 -11.75 -21.04
CA HIS A 396 -12.44 -13.21 -20.95
C HIS A 396 -11.52 -13.66 -19.83
N SER A 397 -10.30 -13.13 -19.78
CA SER A 397 -9.29 -13.56 -18.82
C SER A 397 -9.66 -13.22 -17.38
N LEU A 398 -10.30 -12.08 -17.15
CA LEU A 398 -10.78 -11.68 -15.82
C LEU A 398 -11.97 -12.53 -15.35
N LEU A 399 -12.95 -12.80 -16.23
CA LEU A 399 -14.09 -13.65 -15.90
C LEU A 399 -13.67 -15.10 -15.65
N GLU A 400 -12.79 -15.64 -16.49
CA GLU A 400 -12.23 -16.98 -16.31
C GLU A 400 -11.49 -17.08 -14.97
N PHE A 401 -10.67 -16.08 -14.64
CA PHE A 401 -9.95 -16.07 -13.37
C PHE A 401 -10.88 -15.95 -12.15
N LEU A 402 -11.90 -15.09 -12.21
CA LEU A 402 -12.91 -14.98 -11.14
C LEU A 402 -13.59 -16.31 -10.88
N PHE A 403 -13.89 -17.06 -11.93
CA PHE A 403 -14.47 -18.39 -11.85
C PHE A 403 -13.51 -19.46 -11.31
N ILE A 404 -12.22 -19.38 -11.65
CA ILE A 404 -11.19 -20.21 -11.02
C ILE A 404 -11.14 -19.95 -9.51
N LEU A 405 -11.18 -18.68 -9.08
CA LEU A 405 -11.22 -18.32 -7.66
C LEU A 405 -12.48 -18.87 -6.97
N LEU A 406 -13.65 -18.70 -7.58
CA LEU A 406 -14.91 -19.23 -7.04
C LEU A 406 -14.83 -20.74 -6.79
N ASP A 407 -14.20 -21.48 -7.70
CA ASP A 407 -14.14 -22.93 -7.60
C ASP A 407 -13.02 -23.46 -6.70
N ASN A 408 -11.92 -22.72 -6.55
CA ASN A 408 -10.68 -23.26 -5.99
C ASN A 408 -10.03 -22.43 -4.87
N TYR A 409 -10.55 -21.25 -4.51
CA TYR A 409 -9.87 -20.38 -3.53
C TYR A 409 -9.84 -21.00 -2.12
N ASP A 410 -11.00 -21.39 -1.60
CA ASP A 410 -11.14 -22.08 -0.30
C ASP A 410 -12.29 -23.09 -0.42
N LEU A 411 -11.94 -24.37 -0.56
CA LEU A 411 -12.91 -25.44 -0.83
C LEU A 411 -13.87 -25.65 0.33
N ASP A 412 -13.38 -25.53 1.56
CA ASP A 412 -14.19 -25.69 2.78
C ASP A 412 -15.19 -24.53 2.95
N ARG A 413 -14.86 -23.37 2.40
CA ARG A 413 -15.67 -22.13 2.50
C ARG A 413 -16.22 -21.70 1.15
N LYS A 414 -16.39 -22.62 0.19
CA LYS A 414 -16.88 -22.33 -1.17
C LYS A 414 -18.21 -21.58 -1.17
N ALA A 415 -19.13 -21.92 -0.27
CA ALA A 415 -20.42 -21.22 -0.15
C ALA A 415 -20.26 -19.74 0.24
N MET A 416 -19.25 -19.43 1.05
CA MET A 416 -18.94 -18.05 1.42
C MET A 416 -18.37 -17.27 0.25
N VAL A 417 -17.45 -17.89 -0.51
CA VAL A 417 -16.87 -17.29 -1.72
C VAL A 417 -17.95 -16.98 -2.75
N LEU A 418 -18.85 -17.95 -2.97
CA LEU A 418 -20.01 -17.78 -3.84
C LEU A 418 -20.91 -16.62 -3.37
N GLY A 419 -21.22 -16.58 -2.07
CA GLY A 419 -22.03 -15.52 -1.46
C GLY A 419 -21.41 -14.13 -1.61
N GLY A 420 -20.11 -14.00 -1.39
CA GLY A 420 -19.37 -12.75 -1.56
C GLY A 420 -19.40 -12.27 -3.02
N ILE A 421 -19.04 -13.13 -3.98
CA ILE A 421 -19.02 -12.77 -5.40
C ILE A 421 -20.43 -12.41 -5.89
N SER A 422 -21.46 -13.17 -5.51
CA SER A 422 -22.85 -12.87 -5.87
C SER A 422 -23.28 -11.51 -5.30
N SER A 423 -23.01 -11.28 -4.01
CA SER A 423 -23.32 -9.99 -3.35
C SER A 423 -22.59 -8.82 -4.01
N ALA A 424 -21.34 -9.02 -4.44
CA ALA A 424 -20.56 -8.03 -5.17
C ALA A 424 -21.23 -7.64 -6.51
N PHE A 425 -21.68 -8.61 -7.31
CA PHE A 425 -22.43 -8.32 -8.54
C PHE A 425 -23.75 -7.59 -8.26
N HIS A 426 -24.52 -8.06 -7.27
CA HIS A 426 -25.79 -7.44 -6.90
C HIS A 426 -25.62 -5.98 -6.48
N ILE A 427 -24.63 -5.67 -5.64
CA ILE A 427 -24.42 -4.28 -5.19
C ILE A 427 -23.99 -3.36 -6.34
N LEU A 428 -23.16 -3.86 -7.25
CA LEU A 428 -22.64 -3.09 -8.39
C LEU A 428 -23.76 -2.68 -9.35
N VAL A 429 -24.72 -3.57 -9.60
CA VAL A 429 -25.93 -3.26 -10.37
C VAL A 429 -26.87 -2.35 -9.58
N ARG A 430 -27.17 -2.70 -8.32
CA ARG A 430 -28.11 -1.95 -7.46
C ARG A 430 -27.69 -0.48 -7.26
N LYS A 431 -26.39 -0.20 -7.21
CA LYS A 431 -25.84 1.15 -7.07
C LYS A 431 -25.55 1.83 -8.41
N GLY A 432 -25.86 1.19 -9.53
CA GLY A 432 -25.71 1.76 -10.87
C GLY A 432 -24.26 1.93 -11.33
N VAL A 433 -23.30 1.21 -10.73
CA VAL A 433 -21.91 1.19 -11.24
C VAL A 433 -21.89 0.61 -12.64
N VAL A 434 -22.70 -0.43 -12.87
CA VAL A 434 -23.08 -0.91 -14.19
C VAL A 434 -24.60 -0.94 -14.29
N GLN A 435 -25.15 -0.51 -15.42
CA GLN A 435 -26.61 -0.44 -15.62
C GLN A 435 -27.24 -1.84 -15.64
N SER A 436 -26.60 -2.77 -16.34
CA SER A 436 -27.01 -4.18 -16.41
C SER A 436 -25.80 -5.06 -16.65
N LEU A 437 -25.90 -6.33 -16.26
CA LEU A 437 -24.91 -7.36 -16.58
C LEU A 437 -25.15 -7.98 -17.97
N ASP A 438 -26.20 -7.58 -18.70
CA ASP A 438 -26.44 -8.00 -20.07
C ASP A 438 -25.28 -7.65 -21.00
N VAL A 439 -24.56 -6.57 -20.72
CA VAL A 439 -23.33 -6.21 -21.45
C VAL A 439 -22.28 -7.32 -21.41
N LEU A 440 -22.31 -8.20 -20.39
CA LEU A 440 -21.47 -9.39 -20.30
C LEU A 440 -22.23 -10.66 -20.71
N VAL A 441 -23.45 -10.86 -20.21
CA VAL A 441 -24.24 -12.08 -20.41
C VAL A 441 -24.69 -12.28 -21.87
N SER A 442 -24.93 -11.17 -22.58
CA SER A 442 -25.43 -11.15 -23.96
C SER A 442 -24.34 -10.80 -24.97
N CYS A 443 -23.08 -10.63 -24.55
CA CYS A 443 -21.97 -10.32 -25.45
C CYS A 443 -21.57 -11.56 -26.28
N ASP A 444 -21.88 -11.56 -27.57
CA ASP A 444 -21.55 -12.70 -28.45
C ASP A 444 -20.05 -12.91 -28.67
N MET A 445 -19.24 -11.89 -28.43
CA MET A 445 -17.77 -11.99 -28.45
C MET A 445 -17.24 -12.76 -27.23
N LEU A 446 -18.01 -12.89 -26.15
CA LEU A 446 -17.64 -13.71 -24.99
C LEU A 446 -17.96 -15.19 -25.22
N SER A 447 -17.11 -16.05 -24.65
CA SER A 447 -17.27 -17.48 -24.83
C SER A 447 -18.62 -17.95 -24.24
N PRO A 448 -19.35 -18.84 -24.92
CA PRO A 448 -20.66 -19.30 -24.43
C PRO A 448 -20.61 -19.88 -23.01
N TYR A 449 -19.49 -20.55 -22.67
CA TYR A 449 -19.25 -21.09 -21.33
C TYR A 449 -19.23 -20.02 -20.23
N LEU A 450 -18.49 -18.91 -20.43
CA LEU A 450 -18.41 -17.84 -19.45
C LEU A 450 -19.75 -17.13 -19.29
N ARG A 451 -20.45 -16.89 -20.40
CA ARG A 451 -21.81 -16.32 -20.37
C ARG A 451 -22.76 -17.20 -19.57
N GLU A 452 -22.77 -18.51 -19.82
CA GLU A 452 -23.64 -19.43 -19.11
C GLU A 452 -23.31 -19.54 -17.61
N ARG A 453 -22.03 -19.52 -17.22
CA ARG A 453 -21.66 -19.46 -15.81
C ARG A 453 -22.12 -18.17 -15.14
N LEU A 454 -22.01 -17.02 -15.81
CA LEU A 454 -22.53 -15.76 -15.27
C LEU A 454 -24.05 -15.81 -15.05
N ARG A 455 -24.81 -16.41 -15.99
CA ARG A 455 -26.26 -16.60 -15.81
C ARG A 455 -26.58 -17.45 -14.57
N LYS A 456 -25.88 -18.57 -14.42
CA LYS A 456 -26.07 -19.49 -13.29
C LYS A 456 -25.70 -18.87 -11.95
N LEU A 457 -24.71 -17.97 -11.94
CA LEU A 457 -24.27 -17.27 -10.72
C LEU A 457 -25.33 -16.26 -10.23
N LEU A 458 -26.13 -15.69 -11.14
CA LEU A 458 -27.01 -14.55 -10.88
C LEU A 458 -28.44 -14.79 -11.39
N PRO A 459 -29.14 -15.86 -10.94
CA PRO A 459 -30.46 -16.22 -11.43
C PRO A 459 -31.51 -15.14 -11.12
N ASP A 460 -31.41 -14.46 -9.97
CA ASP A 460 -32.41 -13.50 -9.49
C ASP A 460 -32.30 -12.12 -10.14
N LEU A 461 -31.12 -11.73 -10.62
CA LEU A 461 -30.89 -10.46 -11.33
C LEU A 461 -31.57 -10.43 -12.71
N GLN A 462 -31.83 -11.59 -13.30
CA GLN A 462 -32.53 -11.71 -14.59
C GLN A 462 -34.05 -11.53 -14.45
N LEU A 463 -34.62 -11.94 -13.31
CA LEU A 463 -36.06 -11.88 -13.05
C LEU A 463 -36.59 -10.46 -12.80
N HIS A 464 -35.75 -9.55 -12.28
CA HIS A 464 -36.15 -8.16 -12.05
C HIS A 464 -36.31 -7.37 -13.36
N TYR A 465 -35.55 -7.72 -14.40
CA TYR A 465 -35.61 -7.05 -15.70
C TYR A 465 -36.84 -7.46 -16.53
N SER A 466 -37.32 -8.70 -16.39
CA SER A 466 -38.57 -9.14 -17.04
C SER A 466 -39.83 -8.46 -16.49
N ARG A 467 -39.79 -7.90 -15.27
CA ARG A 467 -40.92 -7.15 -14.69
C ARG A 467 -40.91 -5.67 -15.08
N GLU A 468 -39.74 -5.04 -15.22
CA GLU A 468 -39.66 -3.61 -15.58
C GLU A 468 -39.81 -3.35 -17.08
N LEU A 469 -39.46 -4.30 -17.96
CA LEU A 469 -39.70 -4.20 -19.40
C LEU A 469 -41.18 -4.26 -19.80
N HIS A 470 -42.07 -4.69 -18.91
CA HIS A 470 -43.51 -4.70 -19.18
C HIS A 470 -44.19 -3.33 -18.98
N ASP A 471 -43.54 -2.37 -18.32
CA ASP A 471 -44.18 -1.10 -17.91
C ASP A 471 -43.65 0.18 -18.60
N CYS A 472 -42.65 0.12 -19.48
CA CYS A 472 -42.12 1.32 -20.15
C CYS A 472 -41.88 1.14 -21.66
N ASN A 473 -42.93 1.30 -22.46
CA ASN A 473 -42.83 1.53 -23.91
C ASN A 473 -42.62 3.03 -24.21
N ILE A 474 -41.37 3.47 -24.42
CA ILE A 474 -41.05 4.74 -25.12
C ILE A 474 -39.76 4.56 -25.96
N PRO A 475 -39.65 5.09 -27.21
CA PRO A 475 -38.58 4.74 -28.15
C PRO A 475 -37.25 5.45 -27.86
N CYS A 476 -36.16 4.69 -27.88
CA CYS A 476 -34.77 5.17 -27.85
C CYS A 476 -34.36 5.78 -29.21
N ASN A 477 -33.94 7.05 -29.20
CA ASN A 477 -33.17 7.66 -30.29
C ASN A 477 -32.06 8.52 -29.68
N ILE A 478 -30.89 7.94 -29.39
CA ILE A 478 -29.63 8.69 -29.22
C ILE A 478 -28.49 7.88 -29.82
N THR A 479 -27.88 8.45 -30.86
CA THR A 479 -26.76 7.93 -31.65
C THR A 479 -25.43 8.01 -30.86
N PRO A 480 -24.54 7.00 -30.92
CA PRO A 480 -23.22 7.08 -30.27
C PRO A 480 -22.21 7.88 -31.11
N LEU A 481 -21.49 8.79 -30.44
CA LEU A 481 -20.34 9.52 -30.99
C LEU A 481 -19.12 8.60 -31.09
N PHE A 482 -18.60 8.44 -32.31
CA PHE A 482 -17.42 7.65 -32.65
C PHE A 482 -16.12 8.26 -32.08
N LEU A 483 -15.23 7.41 -31.55
CA LEU A 483 -13.81 7.71 -31.26
C LEU A 483 -12.93 7.21 -32.42
N PRO A 484 -11.88 7.96 -32.83
CA PRO A 484 -11.01 7.54 -33.92
C PRO A 484 -10.00 6.46 -33.49
N SER A 485 -9.68 5.60 -34.45
CA SER A 485 -8.73 4.50 -34.44
C SER A 485 -7.30 4.94 -34.10
N PHE A 486 -6.66 4.23 -33.17
CA PHE A 486 -5.22 4.32 -32.92
C PHE A 486 -4.55 3.06 -33.52
N GLU A 487 -3.76 3.25 -34.58
CA GLU A 487 -2.76 2.30 -35.03
C GLU A 487 -1.42 2.57 -34.31
N SER A 488 -0.74 1.47 -33.96
CA SER A 488 0.67 1.28 -33.52
C SER A 488 1.36 2.36 -32.68
#